data_AF-A0A3D6BP25-F1
#
_entry.id   AF-A0A3D6BP25-F1
#
_cell.length_a   1.000
_cell.length_b   1.000
_cell.length_c   1.000
_cell.angle_alpha   90.00
_cell.angle_beta   90.00
_cell.angle_gamma   90.00
#
_symmetry.space_group_name_H-M   'P 1'
#
loop_
_entity.id
_entity.type
_entity.pdbx_description
1 polymer ?
#
loop_
_entity_poly.entity_id
_entity_poly.type
_entity_poly.pdbx_seq_one_letter_code
_entity_poly.pdbx_strand_id
1 'polypeptide(L)'
;MLIETFKTFITEATRSPKDEEEKSLYSFMEELDSVVAHIKVEDIGINTKTNSKTIYIDKYLNGAQRPAYVASATDHIKNYKEYTLAKVPSGRATKEFAFISPDSGRTVHVKCRPQGGFKSDGDPNELFAAALMLLPKIETPGDDVEMDAIIDEVKKLVNSGKVIGHTSGQVAGMDKNYGKLCSAISAAQSIPSKYSKADKVYLTGQAWDKDVKQFQRTKYGMKDFNSSDFIIKKGDNYLGVSLKEKKLATTADPTLINKSFASMLTAFATQADAKFGNLKDKLEEQIAIFYSAVIIRNYKKLNKQTQEELKSISKLSLKKQMEFLVGSGKKRPWKQYVKALDNKIINASLVSQKSVLAKMDKILLSNSDLFAESLVQLIFKAELKDLQKVNFDFALVTGIGQYLKKGPQISKGEYKDINTMSSVLENIFSSGSAKLIKNPKMKQAFEPGATAANLNYHLIVGTTPIVEIQLRYKGNFGSAPSFQAGMTKEFKGLF
;
A
#
# COMPACT_ATOMS: atom_id res chain seq x y z
N MET A 1 20.20 8.76 19.32
CA MET A 1 18.76 9.08 19.22
C MET A 1 17.91 8.02 18.53
N LEU A 2 17.77 7.93 17.20
CA LEU A 2 16.85 6.94 16.57
C LEU A 2 17.21 5.45 16.82
N ILE A 3 18.51 5.13 16.92
CA ILE A 3 18.99 3.77 17.27
C ILE A 3 18.84 3.48 18.77
N GLU A 4 18.94 4.51 19.62
CA GLU A 4 18.68 4.35 21.06
C GLU A 4 17.19 4.17 21.31
N THR A 5 16.31 4.93 20.67
CA THR A 5 14.86 4.70 20.75
C THR A 5 14.47 3.31 20.24
N PHE A 6 15.16 2.79 19.22
CA PHE A 6 14.95 1.43 18.72
C PHE A 6 15.51 0.35 19.66
N LYS A 7 16.64 0.61 20.33
CA LYS A 7 17.18 -0.26 21.38
C LYS A 7 16.27 -0.23 22.61
N THR A 8 15.83 0.92 23.10
CA THR A 8 14.85 1.03 24.20
C THR A 8 13.53 0.32 23.87
N PHE A 9 13.07 0.35 22.61
CA PHE A 9 11.86 -0.40 22.18
C PHE A 9 12.03 -1.93 22.19
N ILE A 10 13.26 -2.42 22.00
CA ILE A 10 13.59 -3.85 22.11
C ILE A 10 13.89 -4.21 23.58
N THR A 11 14.53 -3.32 24.35
CA THR A 11 14.84 -3.54 25.77
C THR A 11 13.59 -3.45 26.66
N GLU A 12 12.54 -2.73 26.24
CA GLU A 12 11.22 -2.78 26.91
C GLU A 12 10.45 -4.09 26.66
N ALA A 13 10.90 -4.93 25.71
CA ALA A 13 10.18 -6.15 25.30
C ALA A 13 10.64 -7.44 26.00
N THR A 14 11.78 -7.46 26.68
CA THR A 14 12.19 -8.57 27.54
C THR A 14 12.47 -8.01 28.93
N ARG A 15 11.42 -7.92 29.75
CA ARG A 15 11.58 -7.66 31.18
C ARG A 15 12.37 -8.84 31.76
N SER A 16 13.49 -8.57 32.43
CA SER A 16 14.18 -9.60 33.21
C SER A 16 13.20 -10.20 34.23
N PRO A 17 13.12 -11.53 34.35
CA PRO A 17 12.26 -12.18 35.33
C PRO A 17 12.50 -11.60 36.73
N LYS A 18 11.44 -11.23 37.45
CA LYS A 18 11.56 -10.57 38.76
C LYS A 18 11.72 -11.55 39.92
N ASP A 19 11.32 -12.80 39.72
CA ASP A 19 11.38 -13.87 40.72
C ASP A 19 11.68 -15.22 40.04
N GLU A 20 11.94 -16.24 40.86
CA GLU A 20 12.27 -17.60 40.38
C GLU A 20 11.11 -18.27 39.65
N GLU A 21 9.86 -17.96 40.03
CA GLU A 21 8.67 -18.46 39.33
C GLU A 21 8.60 -17.90 37.89
N GLU A 22 8.86 -16.60 37.72
CA GLU A 22 8.92 -15.94 36.42
C GLU A 22 10.05 -16.57 35.58
N LYS A 23 11.24 -16.82 36.16
CA LYS A 23 12.37 -17.48 35.44
C LYS A 23 12.02 -18.88 34.95
N SER A 24 11.44 -19.70 35.83
CA SER A 24 11.00 -21.08 35.54
C SER A 24 10.02 -21.09 34.36
N LEU A 25 9.01 -20.20 34.39
CA LEU A 25 8.03 -20.09 33.32
C LEU A 25 8.63 -19.60 32.00
N TYR A 26 9.55 -18.63 32.01
CA TYR A 26 10.25 -18.20 30.81
C TYR A 26 11.06 -19.35 30.19
N SER A 27 11.80 -20.11 31.01
CA SER A 27 12.56 -21.28 30.56
C SER A 27 11.66 -22.33 29.94
N PHE A 28 10.51 -22.63 30.56
CA PHE A 28 9.54 -23.57 30.01
C PHE A 28 8.92 -23.08 28.70
N MET A 29 8.65 -21.77 28.56
CA MET A 29 8.17 -21.21 27.29
C MET A 29 9.22 -21.30 26.18
N GLU A 30 10.51 -21.11 26.49
CA GLU A 30 11.60 -21.31 25.54
C GLU A 30 11.73 -22.78 25.10
N GLU A 31 11.56 -23.72 26.02
CA GLU A 31 11.51 -25.16 25.72
C GLU A 31 10.34 -25.48 24.78
N LEU A 32 9.13 -25.01 25.10
CA LEU A 32 7.96 -25.16 24.21
C LEU A 32 8.24 -24.58 22.82
N ASP A 33 8.93 -23.45 22.72
CA ASP A 33 9.28 -22.86 21.44
C ASP A 33 10.30 -23.70 20.65
N SER A 34 11.23 -24.35 21.34
CA SER A 34 12.17 -25.28 20.72
C SER A 34 11.49 -26.53 20.16
N VAL A 35 10.45 -27.04 20.83
CA VAL A 35 9.65 -28.19 20.37
C VAL A 35 8.84 -27.83 19.13
N VAL A 36 8.50 -26.55 18.96
CA VAL A 36 7.70 -26.03 17.84
C VAL A 36 8.55 -25.21 16.87
N ALA A 37 9.85 -25.51 16.74
CA ALA A 37 10.87 -24.72 16.03
C ALA A 37 10.55 -24.34 14.55
N HIS A 38 9.59 -25.01 13.91
CA HIS A 38 9.11 -24.66 12.58
C HIS A 38 8.13 -23.46 12.57
N ILE A 39 7.64 -23.02 13.72
CA ILE A 39 6.79 -21.85 13.90
C ILE A 39 7.65 -20.69 14.39
N LYS A 40 7.68 -19.61 13.59
CA LYS A 40 8.44 -18.42 13.94
C LYS A 40 7.77 -17.67 15.09
N VAL A 41 8.36 -17.77 16.28
CA VAL A 41 8.03 -16.95 17.44
C VAL A 41 8.96 -15.75 17.44
N GLU A 42 8.44 -14.53 17.66
CA GLU A 42 9.32 -13.35 17.75
C GLU A 42 9.37 -12.74 19.15
N ASP A 43 8.37 -12.97 20.01
CA ASP A 43 8.34 -12.34 21.34
C ASP A 43 7.45 -13.06 22.36
N ILE A 44 7.89 -13.09 23.62
CA ILE A 44 7.18 -13.63 24.79
C ILE A 44 7.24 -12.58 25.92
N GLY A 45 6.08 -12.20 26.46
CA GLY A 45 6.00 -11.27 27.57
C GLY A 45 5.02 -11.71 28.65
N ILE A 46 5.45 -11.72 29.92
CA ILE A 46 4.54 -11.94 31.05
C ILE A 46 3.75 -10.65 31.33
N ASN A 47 2.43 -10.77 31.33
CA ASN A 47 1.48 -9.68 31.42
C ASN A 47 1.37 -9.17 32.87
N THR A 48 1.23 -7.86 33.04
CA THR A 48 1.14 -7.18 34.34
C THR A 48 -0.19 -7.41 35.06
N LYS A 49 -1.22 -7.96 34.39
CA LYS A 49 -2.53 -8.30 34.99
C LYS A 49 -2.54 -9.62 35.79
N THR A 50 -1.36 -10.18 36.03
CA THR A 50 -1.15 -11.37 36.85
C THR A 50 -1.61 -11.13 38.30
N ASN A 51 -2.29 -12.10 38.92
CA ASN A 51 -2.83 -12.03 40.29
C ASN A 51 -2.49 -13.30 41.09
N SER A 52 -2.87 -13.36 42.37
CA SER A 52 -2.51 -14.49 43.25
C SER A 52 -2.94 -15.88 42.76
N LYS A 53 -3.92 -15.99 41.85
CA LYS A 53 -4.43 -17.26 41.30
C LYS A 53 -4.00 -17.52 39.86
N THR A 54 -3.71 -16.47 39.09
CA THR A 54 -3.52 -16.58 37.64
C THR A 54 -2.33 -15.76 37.16
N ILE A 55 -1.50 -16.37 36.31
CA ILE A 55 -0.43 -15.73 35.54
C ILE A 55 -0.89 -15.62 34.10
N TYR A 56 -0.71 -14.45 33.51
CA TYR A 56 -0.99 -14.24 32.09
C TYR A 56 0.32 -14.08 31.33
N ILE A 57 0.49 -14.86 30.27
CA ILE A 57 1.62 -14.76 29.36
C ILE A 57 1.09 -14.38 27.98
N ASP A 58 1.57 -13.29 27.41
CA ASP A 58 1.27 -12.89 26.04
C ASP A 58 2.39 -13.39 25.13
N LYS A 59 2.02 -14.15 24.11
CA LYS A 59 2.94 -14.70 23.12
C LYS A 59 2.58 -14.19 21.73
N TYR A 60 3.52 -13.54 21.06
CA TYR A 60 3.24 -12.89 19.78
C TYR A 60 3.65 -13.80 18.62
N LEU A 61 2.68 -14.08 17.75
CA LEU A 61 2.81 -15.00 16.61
C LEU A 61 2.14 -14.40 15.36
N ASN A 62 2.40 -15.01 14.20
CA ASN A 62 1.51 -14.83 13.06
C ASN A 62 0.12 -15.38 13.43
N GLY A 63 -0.94 -14.63 13.14
CA GLY A 63 -2.31 -15.05 13.46
C GLY A 63 -2.66 -16.41 12.86
N ALA A 64 -2.18 -16.71 11.64
CA ALA A 64 -2.38 -17.98 10.94
C ALA A 64 -1.61 -19.16 11.57
N GLN A 65 -0.56 -18.90 12.34
CA GLN A 65 0.26 -19.93 12.99
C GLN A 65 -0.23 -20.26 14.41
N ARG A 66 -1.09 -19.40 15.00
CA ARG A 66 -1.60 -19.60 16.37
C ARG A 66 -2.25 -20.96 16.58
N PRO A 67 -3.13 -21.48 15.70
CA PRO A 67 -3.75 -22.79 15.90
C PRO A 67 -2.74 -23.93 15.99
N ALA A 68 -1.76 -23.94 15.08
CA ALA A 68 -0.71 -24.96 15.06
C ALA A 68 0.18 -24.88 16.30
N TYR A 69 0.54 -23.67 16.73
CA TYR A 69 1.32 -23.48 17.95
C TYR A 69 0.57 -23.98 19.19
N VAL A 70 -0.69 -23.57 19.35
CA VAL A 70 -1.52 -23.94 20.51
C VAL A 70 -1.74 -25.46 20.56
N ALA A 71 -1.97 -26.10 19.42
CA ALA A 71 -2.10 -27.56 19.35
C ALA A 71 -0.81 -28.26 19.82
N SER A 72 0.34 -27.88 19.26
CA SER A 72 1.64 -28.48 19.63
C SER A 72 2.01 -28.23 21.09
N ALA A 73 1.78 -27.01 21.60
CA ALA A 73 2.05 -26.68 23.01
C ALA A 73 1.16 -27.49 23.95
N THR A 74 -0.13 -27.62 23.62
CA THR A 74 -1.09 -28.41 24.39
C THR A 74 -0.69 -29.89 24.42
N ASP A 75 -0.26 -30.44 23.29
CA ASP A 75 0.17 -31.84 23.19
C ASP A 75 1.50 -32.08 23.90
N HIS A 76 2.44 -31.13 23.88
CA HIS A 76 3.66 -31.22 24.67
C HIS A 76 3.36 -31.24 26.17
N ILE A 77 2.51 -30.32 26.67
CA ILE A 77 2.13 -30.26 28.08
C ILE A 77 1.47 -31.57 28.55
N LYS A 78 0.60 -32.18 27.74
CA LYS A 78 0.00 -33.49 28.08
C LYS A 78 1.03 -34.59 28.32
N ASN A 79 2.16 -34.53 27.61
CA ASN A 79 3.21 -35.54 27.67
C ASN A 79 4.30 -35.21 28.71
N TYR A 80 4.28 -33.99 29.27
CA TYR A 80 5.23 -33.53 30.27
C TYR A 80 4.65 -33.67 31.68
N LYS A 81 5.09 -34.68 32.43
CA LYS A 81 4.46 -35.14 33.69
C LYS A 81 4.33 -34.09 34.80
N GLU A 82 5.10 -33.01 34.74
CA GLU A 82 5.14 -31.96 35.76
C GLU A 82 4.04 -30.90 35.58
N TYR A 83 3.42 -30.80 34.39
CA TYR A 83 2.40 -29.79 34.11
C TYR A 83 1.03 -30.41 33.90
N THR A 84 -0.01 -29.75 34.40
CA THR A 84 -1.41 -30.16 34.19
C THR A 84 -2.14 -29.15 33.34
N LEU A 85 -2.82 -29.58 32.27
CA LEU A 85 -3.63 -28.69 31.45
C LEU A 85 -4.79 -28.07 32.24
N ALA A 86 -5.04 -26.79 31.99
CA ALA A 86 -6.18 -26.06 32.50
C ALA A 86 -7.14 -25.68 31.36
N LYS A 87 -8.40 -25.44 31.71
CA LYS A 87 -9.46 -25.14 30.73
C LYS A 87 -9.32 -23.72 30.18
N VAL A 88 -9.48 -23.58 28.86
CA VAL A 88 -9.65 -22.29 28.18
C VAL A 88 -11.06 -22.16 27.60
N PRO A 89 -11.58 -20.94 27.36
CA PRO A 89 -12.83 -20.74 26.66
C PRO A 89 -12.82 -21.41 25.27
N SER A 90 -13.91 -22.07 24.89
CA SER A 90 -13.99 -22.87 23.65
C SER A 90 -13.67 -22.06 22.39
N GLY A 91 -14.15 -20.81 22.30
CA GLY A 91 -13.86 -19.89 21.19
C GLY A 91 -12.40 -19.41 21.12
N ARG A 92 -11.58 -19.75 22.12
CA ARG A 92 -10.16 -19.38 22.21
C ARG A 92 -9.23 -20.59 22.16
N ALA A 93 -9.74 -21.82 22.07
CA ALA A 93 -8.93 -23.05 22.13
C ALA A 93 -7.90 -23.21 21.00
N THR A 94 -7.99 -22.44 19.92
CA THR A 94 -6.97 -22.41 18.84
C THR A 94 -6.03 -21.20 18.93
N LYS A 95 -6.19 -20.36 19.96
CA LYS A 95 -5.51 -19.07 20.13
C LYS A 95 -4.94 -18.89 21.54
N GLU A 96 -5.31 -19.76 22.48
CA GLU A 96 -4.91 -19.72 23.88
C GLU A 96 -4.82 -21.16 24.41
N PHE A 97 -3.92 -21.37 25.36
CA PHE A 97 -3.86 -22.57 26.19
C PHE A 97 -3.58 -22.18 27.63
N ALA A 98 -3.86 -23.08 28.57
CA ALA A 98 -3.58 -22.84 29.97
C ALA A 98 -3.09 -24.11 30.65
N PHE A 99 -2.28 -23.95 31.70
CA PHE A 99 -1.77 -25.05 32.51
C PHE A 99 -1.56 -24.60 33.96
N ILE A 100 -1.37 -25.55 34.88
CA ILE A 100 -1.06 -25.28 36.28
C ILE A 100 0.46 -25.27 36.47
N SER A 101 1.00 -24.19 37.05
CA SER A 101 2.41 -24.10 37.40
C SER A 101 2.73 -25.08 38.54
N PRO A 102 3.72 -25.99 38.39
CA PRO A 102 4.11 -26.91 39.43
C PRO A 102 4.73 -26.20 40.65
N ASP A 103 5.38 -25.05 40.42
CA ASP A 103 6.07 -24.30 41.46
C ASP A 103 5.12 -23.60 42.43
N SER A 104 3.96 -23.14 41.93
CA SER A 104 3.05 -22.28 42.71
C SER A 104 1.60 -22.74 42.77
N GLY A 105 1.21 -23.74 41.96
CA GLY A 105 -0.17 -24.17 41.79
C GLY A 105 -1.07 -23.14 41.08
N ARG A 106 -0.52 -22.03 40.58
CA ARG A 106 -1.27 -20.98 39.89
C ARG A 106 -1.61 -21.42 38.47
N THR A 107 -2.74 -20.95 37.94
CA THR A 107 -3.07 -21.18 36.53
C THR A 107 -2.29 -20.20 35.65
N VAL A 108 -1.48 -20.73 34.73
CA VAL A 108 -0.80 -19.96 33.70
C VAL A 108 -1.67 -19.96 32.44
N HIS A 109 -2.17 -18.80 32.07
CA HIS A 109 -2.92 -18.57 30.84
C HIS A 109 -1.99 -17.96 29.78
N VAL A 110 -1.73 -18.71 28.71
CA VAL A 110 -0.91 -18.25 27.60
C VAL A 110 -1.81 -17.80 26.45
N LYS A 111 -1.74 -16.51 26.13
CA LYS A 111 -2.48 -15.86 25.06
C LYS A 111 -1.60 -15.72 23.82
N CYS A 112 -1.94 -16.43 22.74
CA CYS A 112 -1.27 -16.24 21.46
C CYS A 112 -1.89 -15.02 20.73
N ARG A 113 -1.17 -13.91 20.70
CA ARG A 113 -1.58 -12.65 20.10
C ARG A 113 -0.98 -12.47 18.70
N PRO A 114 -1.69 -11.80 17.77
CA PRO A 114 -1.17 -11.54 16.44
C PRO A 114 -0.12 -10.41 16.44
N GLN A 115 0.85 -10.47 15.53
CA GLN A 115 1.92 -9.46 15.40
C GLN A 115 1.60 -8.26 14.50
N GLY A 116 0.42 -8.22 13.87
CA GLY A 116 -0.03 -7.02 13.18
C GLY A 116 0.40 -6.83 11.73
N GLY A 117 1.40 -7.55 11.21
CA GLY A 117 1.79 -7.40 9.80
C GLY A 117 2.74 -8.46 9.25
N PHE A 118 2.19 -9.54 8.71
CA PHE A 118 2.92 -10.47 7.85
C PHE A 118 2.59 -10.26 6.39
N LYS A 119 3.59 -10.49 5.52
CA LYS A 119 3.32 -10.63 4.07
C LYS A 119 2.37 -11.80 3.87
N SER A 120 1.27 -11.54 3.19
CA SER A 120 0.28 -12.53 2.74
C SER A 120 0.30 -12.57 1.22
N ASP A 121 -0.08 -13.72 0.65
CA ASP A 121 -0.14 -13.90 -0.80
C ASP A 121 -1.27 -13.07 -1.45
N GLY A 122 -2.19 -12.50 -0.65
CA GLY A 122 -3.18 -11.51 -1.08
C GLY A 122 -3.50 -10.49 0.00
N ASP A 123 -3.69 -9.22 -0.38
CA ASP A 123 -4.01 -8.12 0.54
C ASP A 123 -5.49 -8.16 0.97
N PRO A 124 -5.80 -8.41 2.26
CA PRO A 124 -7.18 -8.56 2.73
C PRO A 124 -7.95 -7.24 2.82
N ASN A 125 -7.31 -6.07 2.72
CA ASN A 125 -7.90 -4.77 3.09
C ASN A 125 -9.23 -4.50 2.34
N GLU A 126 -9.20 -4.57 1.01
CA GLU A 126 -10.36 -4.30 0.15
C GLU A 126 -11.50 -5.26 0.43
N LEU A 127 -11.19 -6.56 0.52
CA LEU A 127 -12.14 -7.62 0.84
C LEU A 127 -12.82 -7.37 2.18
N PHE A 128 -12.02 -7.07 3.21
CA PHE A 128 -12.51 -6.87 4.55
C PHE A 128 -13.40 -5.63 4.64
N ALA A 129 -12.93 -4.49 4.11
CA ALA A 129 -13.70 -3.24 4.08
C ALA A 129 -15.03 -3.42 3.33
N ALA A 130 -15.02 -4.10 2.18
CA ALA A 130 -16.22 -4.40 1.42
C ALA A 130 -17.20 -5.27 2.21
N ALA A 131 -16.72 -6.40 2.75
CA ALA A 131 -17.58 -7.35 3.47
C ALA A 131 -18.24 -6.72 4.71
N LEU A 132 -17.54 -5.83 5.43
CA LEU A 132 -18.09 -5.09 6.57
C LEU A 132 -19.33 -4.26 6.20
N MET A 133 -19.46 -3.80 4.95
CA MET A 133 -20.63 -3.03 4.51
C MET A 133 -21.92 -3.86 4.44
N LEU A 134 -21.82 -5.20 4.46
CA LEU A 134 -22.98 -6.09 4.57
C LEU A 134 -23.55 -6.11 6.00
N LEU A 135 -22.77 -5.70 7.00
CA LEU A 135 -23.19 -5.70 8.39
C LEU A 135 -24.18 -4.56 8.69
N PRO A 136 -25.07 -4.75 9.68
CA PRO A 136 -25.94 -3.69 10.18
C PRO A 136 -25.21 -2.60 10.94
N LYS A 137 -24.09 -2.96 11.58
CA LYS A 137 -23.24 -2.09 12.39
C LYS A 137 -21.83 -2.65 12.36
N ILE A 138 -20.84 -1.78 12.27
CA ILE A 138 -19.42 -2.13 12.28
C ILE A 138 -18.85 -1.68 13.61
N GLU A 139 -18.46 -2.63 14.45
CA GLU A 139 -17.89 -2.34 15.77
C GLU A 139 -16.39 -2.05 15.68
N THR A 140 -15.91 -1.18 16.56
CA THR A 140 -14.47 -0.91 16.69
C THR A 140 -13.90 -1.87 17.72
N PRO A 141 -13.05 -2.84 17.34
CA PRO A 141 -12.48 -3.78 18.30
C PRO A 141 -11.51 -3.06 19.25
N GLY A 142 -11.64 -3.32 20.54
CA GLY A 142 -10.73 -2.85 21.59
C GLY A 142 -9.49 -3.74 21.76
N ASP A 143 -9.55 -4.99 21.33
CA ASP A 143 -8.45 -5.96 21.44
C ASP A 143 -8.43 -7.01 20.30
N ASP A 144 -7.54 -8.00 20.38
CA ASP A 144 -7.45 -9.08 19.41
C ASP A 144 -8.63 -10.06 19.46
N VAL A 145 -9.29 -10.19 20.60
CA VAL A 145 -10.43 -11.10 20.77
C VAL A 145 -11.62 -10.58 19.99
N GLU A 146 -11.91 -9.28 20.14
CA GLU A 146 -12.97 -8.62 19.39
C GLU A 146 -12.63 -8.54 17.89
N MET A 147 -11.37 -8.26 17.53
CA MET A 147 -10.93 -8.27 16.13
C MET A 147 -11.09 -9.66 15.50
N ASP A 148 -10.72 -10.72 16.23
CA ASP A 148 -10.90 -12.10 15.79
C ASP A 148 -12.38 -12.44 15.54
N ALA A 149 -13.29 -11.98 16.40
CA ALA A 149 -14.71 -12.19 16.21
C ALA A 149 -15.23 -11.49 14.94
N ILE A 150 -14.76 -10.28 14.66
CA ILE A 150 -15.08 -9.57 13.41
C ILE A 150 -14.53 -10.33 12.20
N ILE A 151 -13.29 -10.86 12.27
CA ILE A 151 -12.72 -11.69 11.20
C ILE A 151 -13.57 -12.91 10.91
N ASP A 152 -13.98 -13.62 11.96
CA ASP A 152 -14.79 -14.83 11.83
C ASP A 152 -16.16 -14.52 11.22
N GLU A 153 -16.76 -13.38 11.59
CA GLU A 153 -18.01 -12.93 10.99
C GLU A 153 -17.85 -12.53 9.51
N VAL A 154 -16.79 -11.81 9.17
CA VAL A 154 -16.47 -11.46 7.78
C VAL A 154 -16.25 -12.72 6.94
N LYS A 155 -15.57 -13.74 7.45
CA LYS A 155 -15.40 -15.03 6.76
C LYS A 155 -16.74 -15.71 6.47
N LYS A 156 -17.71 -15.66 7.40
CA LYS A 156 -19.08 -16.18 7.14
C LYS A 156 -19.78 -15.39 6.04
N LEU A 157 -19.64 -14.06 6.02
CA LEU A 157 -20.22 -13.21 4.97
C LEU A 157 -19.62 -13.50 3.61
N VAL A 158 -18.30 -13.73 3.52
CA VAL A 158 -17.63 -14.16 2.29
C VAL A 158 -18.24 -15.46 1.77
N ASN A 159 -18.45 -16.44 2.65
CA ASN A 159 -19.07 -17.73 2.29
C ASN A 159 -20.56 -17.65 1.96
N SER A 160 -21.23 -16.53 2.22
CA SER A 160 -22.67 -16.36 1.92
C SER A 160 -22.97 -16.12 0.44
N GLY A 161 -21.94 -15.89 -0.40
CA GLY A 161 -22.10 -15.54 -1.81
C GLY A 161 -22.48 -14.07 -2.07
N LYS A 162 -22.51 -13.21 -1.04
CA LYS A 162 -22.78 -11.76 -1.17
C LYS A 162 -21.54 -10.92 -1.46
N VAL A 163 -20.35 -11.49 -1.30
CA VAL A 163 -19.07 -10.86 -1.59
C VAL A 163 -18.52 -11.45 -2.88
N ILE A 164 -18.43 -10.67 -3.95
CA ILE A 164 -18.08 -11.14 -5.29
C ILE A 164 -16.67 -10.69 -5.67
N GLY A 165 -15.92 -11.53 -6.40
CA GLY A 165 -14.63 -11.16 -6.98
C GLY A 165 -13.42 -11.27 -6.04
N HIS A 166 -13.59 -11.86 -4.86
CA HIS A 166 -12.49 -12.10 -3.92
C HIS A 166 -11.64 -13.31 -4.29
N THR A 167 -10.41 -13.37 -3.76
CA THR A 167 -9.50 -14.51 -3.90
C THR A 167 -9.33 -15.26 -2.58
N SER A 168 -8.92 -16.52 -2.63
CA SER A 168 -8.55 -17.30 -1.44
C SER A 168 -7.37 -16.68 -0.69
N GLY A 169 -6.42 -16.07 -1.43
CA GLY A 169 -5.28 -15.34 -0.85
C GLY A 169 -5.70 -14.16 0.03
N GLN A 170 -6.73 -13.40 -0.37
CA GLN A 170 -7.28 -12.30 0.44
C GLN A 170 -7.98 -12.81 1.69
N VAL A 171 -8.71 -13.93 1.61
CA VAL A 171 -9.34 -14.56 2.79
C VAL A 171 -8.28 -15.03 3.79
N ALA A 172 -7.26 -15.74 3.30
CA ALA A 172 -6.13 -16.18 4.13
C ALA A 172 -5.30 -14.99 4.68
N GLY A 173 -5.31 -13.86 3.99
CA GLY A 173 -4.65 -12.63 4.42
C GLY A 173 -5.24 -12.03 5.71
N MET A 174 -6.51 -12.28 6.01
CA MET A 174 -7.18 -11.76 7.21
C MET A 174 -6.50 -12.25 8.50
N ASP A 175 -6.09 -13.52 8.55
CA ASP A 175 -5.39 -14.08 9.72
C ASP A 175 -3.92 -13.65 9.81
N LYS A 176 -3.41 -12.92 8.81
CA LYS A 176 -1.99 -12.57 8.68
C LYS A 176 -1.73 -11.07 8.84
N ASN A 177 -2.71 -10.21 8.54
CA ASN A 177 -2.46 -8.78 8.32
C ASN A 177 -3.41 -7.86 9.10
N TYR A 178 -3.40 -7.97 10.43
CA TYR A 178 -4.31 -7.23 11.32
C TYR A 178 -4.19 -5.71 11.18
N GLY A 179 -2.99 -5.18 10.88
CA GLY A 179 -2.81 -3.75 10.64
C GLY A 179 -3.62 -3.24 9.44
N LYS A 180 -3.74 -4.04 8.38
CA LYS A 180 -4.60 -3.73 7.24
C LYS A 180 -6.08 -3.77 7.62
N LEU A 181 -6.46 -4.72 8.47
CA LEU A 181 -7.85 -4.84 8.95
C LEU A 181 -8.27 -3.64 9.80
N CYS A 182 -7.37 -3.07 10.62
CA CYS A 182 -7.65 -1.83 11.34
C CYS A 182 -7.98 -0.66 10.39
N SER A 183 -7.22 -0.52 9.31
CA SER A 183 -7.50 0.47 8.27
C SER A 183 -8.83 0.16 7.55
N ALA A 184 -9.11 -1.11 7.24
CA ALA A 184 -10.35 -1.54 6.60
C ALA A 184 -11.60 -1.19 7.44
N ILE A 185 -11.55 -1.44 8.76
CA ILE A 185 -12.64 -1.08 9.69
C ILE A 185 -12.85 0.43 9.71
N SER A 186 -11.77 1.20 9.87
CA SER A 186 -11.81 2.67 9.83
C SER A 186 -12.47 3.20 8.55
N ALA A 187 -12.11 2.63 7.39
CA ALA A 187 -12.68 3.00 6.10
C ALA A 187 -14.17 2.64 6.00
N ALA A 188 -14.55 1.41 6.37
CA ALA A 188 -15.94 0.98 6.31
C ALA A 188 -16.84 1.82 7.24
N GLN A 189 -16.32 2.22 8.41
CA GLN A 189 -17.03 3.11 9.34
C GLN A 189 -17.16 4.56 8.85
N SER A 190 -16.28 5.04 7.95
CA SER A 190 -16.40 6.40 7.39
C SER A 190 -17.39 6.48 6.23
N ILE A 191 -17.77 5.36 5.64
CA ILE A 191 -18.77 5.31 4.57
C ILE A 191 -20.17 5.63 5.15
N PRO A 192 -20.95 6.52 4.51
CA PRO A 192 -22.28 6.90 4.99
C PRO A 192 -23.21 5.71 5.24
N SER A 193 -23.96 5.77 6.34
CA SER A 193 -24.86 4.68 6.79
C SER A 193 -25.95 4.31 5.77
N LYS A 194 -26.27 5.18 4.81
CA LYS A 194 -27.17 4.85 3.68
C LYS A 194 -26.67 3.66 2.84
N TYR A 195 -25.38 3.34 2.89
CA TYR A 195 -24.78 2.17 2.23
C TYR A 195 -24.50 0.98 3.18
N SER A 196 -24.87 1.10 4.45
CA SER A 196 -24.82 -0.03 5.41
C SER A 196 -25.92 -1.06 5.11
N LYS A 197 -25.78 -2.29 5.64
CA LYS A 197 -26.66 -3.42 5.30
C LYS A 197 -26.75 -3.61 3.78
N ALA A 198 -25.61 -3.53 3.09
CA ALA A 198 -25.56 -3.71 1.65
C ALA A 198 -26.14 -5.07 1.23
N ASP A 199 -26.71 -5.15 0.04
CA ASP A 199 -27.28 -6.39 -0.49
C ASP A 199 -26.16 -7.29 -1.02
N LYS A 200 -25.19 -6.67 -1.69
CA LYS A 200 -23.99 -7.29 -2.25
C LYS A 200 -22.84 -6.30 -2.30
N VAL A 201 -21.62 -6.84 -2.31
CA VAL A 201 -20.40 -6.07 -2.58
C VAL A 201 -19.54 -6.78 -3.62
N TYR A 202 -18.84 -6.00 -4.43
CA TYR A 202 -18.10 -6.50 -5.58
C TYR A 202 -16.67 -5.96 -5.54
N LEU A 203 -15.66 -6.82 -5.42
CA LEU A 203 -14.27 -6.43 -5.62
C LEU A 203 -13.99 -6.33 -7.13
N THR A 204 -13.31 -5.26 -7.54
CA THR A 204 -13.10 -4.93 -8.95
C THR A 204 -11.65 -5.01 -9.40
N GLY A 205 -10.73 -5.40 -8.52
CA GLY A 205 -9.29 -5.45 -8.80
C GLY A 205 -8.87 -6.51 -9.84
N GLN A 206 -9.65 -7.59 -10.00
CA GLN A 206 -9.38 -8.63 -11.01
C GLN A 206 -10.21 -8.42 -12.28
N ALA A 207 -11.53 -8.34 -12.11
CA ALA A 207 -12.48 -8.11 -13.18
C ALA A 207 -13.76 -7.50 -12.61
N TRP A 208 -14.48 -6.76 -13.45
CA TRP A 208 -15.81 -6.29 -13.13
C TRP A 208 -16.81 -7.43 -13.30
N ASP A 209 -17.60 -7.69 -12.26
CA ASP A 209 -18.72 -8.64 -12.34
C ASP A 209 -19.78 -8.14 -13.32
N LYS A 210 -20.50 -9.08 -13.94
CA LYS A 210 -21.57 -8.77 -14.92
C LYS A 210 -22.65 -7.85 -14.36
N ASP A 211 -22.94 -7.93 -13.06
CA ASP A 211 -24.00 -7.15 -12.38
C ASP A 211 -23.67 -5.65 -12.27
N VAL A 212 -22.38 -5.28 -12.39
CA VAL A 212 -21.88 -3.91 -12.22
C VAL A 212 -21.11 -3.40 -13.43
N LYS A 213 -20.90 -4.25 -14.45
CA LYS A 213 -20.10 -3.93 -15.64
C LYS A 213 -20.64 -2.75 -16.44
N GLN A 214 -21.96 -2.49 -16.40
CA GLN A 214 -22.61 -1.35 -17.03
C GLN A 214 -22.10 0.01 -16.52
N PHE A 215 -21.54 0.05 -15.31
CA PHE A 215 -20.96 1.26 -14.73
C PHE A 215 -19.51 1.47 -15.14
N GLN A 216 -18.85 0.47 -15.72
CA GLN A 216 -17.47 0.60 -16.17
C GLN A 216 -17.35 1.71 -17.23
N ARG A 217 -16.38 2.59 -17.07
CA ARG A 217 -16.12 3.71 -18.00
C ARG A 217 -14.71 3.62 -18.53
N THR A 218 -14.60 3.57 -19.86
CA THR A 218 -13.33 3.79 -20.55
C THR A 218 -13.21 5.27 -20.91
N LYS A 219 -12.32 5.98 -20.23
CA LYS A 219 -12.02 7.39 -20.48
C LYS A 219 -10.53 7.63 -20.31
N TYR A 220 -10.00 8.65 -20.97
CA TYR A 220 -8.61 9.10 -20.79
C TYR A 220 -7.57 7.96 -20.94
N GLY A 221 -7.78 7.06 -21.90
CA GLY A 221 -6.93 5.90 -22.15
C GLY A 221 -6.82 4.91 -20.99
N MET A 222 -7.76 4.96 -20.06
CA MET A 222 -7.96 3.98 -19.01
C MET A 222 -9.23 3.21 -19.33
N LYS A 223 -9.09 1.89 -19.52
CA LYS A 223 -10.23 0.99 -19.72
C LYS A 223 -11.21 1.07 -18.55
N ASP A 224 -10.66 1.18 -17.34
CA ASP A 224 -11.37 1.21 -16.07
C ASP A 224 -11.10 2.56 -15.38
N PHE A 225 -11.52 3.66 -16.02
CA PHE A 225 -11.28 5.01 -15.50
C PHE A 225 -11.88 5.21 -14.09
N ASN A 226 -13.08 4.67 -13.88
CA ASN A 226 -13.73 4.59 -12.57
C ASN A 226 -13.38 3.32 -11.79
N SER A 227 -12.19 2.74 -12.02
CA SER A 227 -11.70 1.63 -11.19
C SER A 227 -11.86 2.00 -9.73
N SER A 228 -12.73 1.24 -9.08
CA SER A 228 -12.90 1.20 -7.65
C SER A 228 -12.07 0.03 -7.14
N ASP A 229 -11.77 0.00 -5.86
CA ASP A 229 -11.22 -1.19 -5.22
C ASP A 229 -12.38 -2.17 -4.92
N PHE A 230 -13.54 -1.62 -4.53
CA PHE A 230 -14.80 -2.35 -4.45
C PHE A 230 -16.02 -1.47 -4.74
N ILE A 231 -17.15 -2.11 -5.02
CA ILE A 231 -18.46 -1.50 -5.23
C ILE A 231 -19.45 -2.04 -4.21
N ILE A 232 -20.25 -1.15 -3.61
CA ILE A 232 -21.35 -1.50 -2.72
C ILE A 232 -22.67 -1.39 -3.48
N LYS A 233 -23.55 -2.39 -3.37
CA LYS A 233 -24.94 -2.33 -3.86
C LYS A 233 -25.92 -2.24 -2.69
N LYS A 234 -26.82 -1.26 -2.73
CA LYS A 234 -27.92 -1.08 -1.77
C LYS A 234 -29.20 -0.66 -2.51
N GLY A 235 -30.12 -1.61 -2.67
CA GLY A 235 -31.27 -1.48 -3.57
C GLY A 235 -30.79 -1.20 -4.99
N ASP A 236 -31.28 -0.11 -5.56
CA ASP A 236 -30.88 0.37 -6.88
C ASP A 236 -29.67 1.32 -6.85
N ASN A 237 -29.15 1.63 -5.65
CA ASN A 237 -28.01 2.53 -5.48
C ASN A 237 -26.69 1.77 -5.41
N TYR A 238 -25.67 2.34 -6.03
CA TYR A 238 -24.32 1.80 -6.09
C TYR A 238 -23.31 2.84 -5.62
N LEU A 239 -22.28 2.41 -4.89
CA LEU A 239 -21.14 3.24 -4.54
C LEU A 239 -19.85 2.54 -4.96
N GLY A 240 -19.12 3.14 -5.89
CA GLY A 240 -17.72 2.79 -6.16
C GLY A 240 -16.79 3.42 -5.12
N VAL A 241 -15.99 2.61 -4.45
CA VAL A 241 -15.04 3.06 -3.42
C VAL A 241 -13.62 2.90 -3.94
N SER A 242 -12.89 4.02 -4.06
CA SER A 242 -11.43 3.96 -4.14
C SER A 242 -10.87 4.04 -2.72
N LEU A 243 -10.32 2.94 -2.25
CA LEU A 243 -9.82 2.71 -0.92
C LEU A 243 -8.34 3.10 -0.81
N LYS A 244 -8.01 3.84 0.23
CA LYS A 244 -6.66 4.18 0.65
C LYS A 244 -6.48 3.82 2.12
N GLU A 245 -5.22 3.71 2.54
CA GLU A 245 -4.87 3.32 3.91
C GLU A 245 -3.78 4.23 4.49
N LYS A 246 -3.88 4.53 5.78
CA LYS A 246 -2.88 5.24 6.58
C LYS A 246 -2.72 4.54 7.92
N LYS A 247 -1.51 4.52 8.45
CA LYS A 247 -1.27 4.01 9.81
C LYS A 247 -1.79 4.96 10.88
N LEU A 248 -1.53 6.25 10.70
CA LEU A 248 -1.90 7.34 11.62
C LEU A 248 -2.45 8.52 10.82
N ALA A 249 -3.30 9.34 11.44
CA ALA A 249 -3.84 10.55 10.82
C ALA A 249 -2.74 11.57 10.45
N THR A 250 -1.63 11.56 11.17
CA THR A 250 -0.46 12.41 10.93
C THR A 250 0.49 11.86 9.86
N THR A 251 0.29 10.62 9.39
CA THR A 251 1.10 10.04 8.31
C THR A 251 0.75 10.71 6.99
N ALA A 252 1.76 10.95 6.14
CA ALA A 252 1.55 11.49 4.81
C ALA A 252 0.55 10.64 4.01
N ASP A 253 -0.33 11.32 3.27
CA ASP A 253 -1.36 10.64 2.47
C ASP A 253 -0.76 9.72 1.42
N PRO A 254 -1.41 8.57 1.18
CA PRO A 254 -1.12 7.78 0.00
C PRO A 254 -1.24 8.62 -1.26
N THR A 255 -0.38 8.33 -2.23
CA THR A 255 -0.48 8.97 -3.55
C THR A 255 -1.82 8.61 -4.20
N LEU A 256 -2.51 9.61 -4.73
CA LEU A 256 -3.73 9.46 -5.52
C LEU A 256 -3.44 8.75 -6.84
N ILE A 257 -2.35 9.16 -7.50
CA ILE A 257 -1.84 8.53 -8.71
C ILE A 257 -0.41 8.07 -8.48
N ASN A 258 -0.13 6.87 -8.97
CA ASN A 258 1.20 6.28 -8.99
C ASN A 258 1.36 5.48 -10.30
N LYS A 259 1.49 6.21 -11.42
CA LYS A 259 1.52 5.63 -12.78
C LYS A 259 2.88 5.87 -13.44
N SER A 260 3.30 5.00 -14.35
CA SER A 260 4.46 5.33 -15.19
C SER A 260 4.16 6.55 -16.06
N PHE A 261 5.13 7.43 -16.26
CA PHE A 261 4.98 8.64 -17.05
C PHE A 261 4.63 8.33 -18.51
N ALA A 262 5.24 7.30 -19.09
CA ALA A 262 4.90 6.83 -20.44
C ALA A 262 3.44 6.35 -20.56
N SER A 263 2.94 5.62 -19.56
CA SER A 263 1.53 5.20 -19.51
C SER A 263 0.58 6.38 -19.27
N MET A 264 1.03 7.44 -18.61
CA MET A 264 0.26 8.67 -18.45
C MET A 264 0.16 9.44 -19.78
N LEU A 265 1.27 9.61 -20.50
CA LEU A 265 1.25 10.22 -21.84
C LEU A 265 0.41 9.44 -22.84
N THR A 266 0.44 8.11 -22.76
CA THR A 266 -0.44 7.26 -23.58
C THR A 266 -1.91 7.52 -23.29
N ALA A 267 -2.26 7.68 -22.01
CA ALA A 267 -3.61 8.01 -21.57
C ALA A 267 -4.08 9.38 -22.10
N PHE A 268 -3.18 10.36 -22.13
CA PHE A 268 -3.49 11.68 -22.68
C PHE A 268 -3.56 11.69 -24.21
N ALA A 269 -2.71 10.93 -24.90
CA ALA A 269 -2.75 10.79 -26.36
C ALA A 269 -4.08 10.21 -26.89
N THR A 270 -4.72 9.33 -26.12
CA THR A 270 -6.03 8.77 -26.48
C THR A 270 -7.20 9.75 -26.30
N GLN A 271 -6.99 10.94 -25.72
CA GLN A 271 -8.03 11.97 -25.54
C GLN A 271 -8.33 12.77 -26.82
N ALA A 272 -7.92 12.30 -28.00
CA ALA A 272 -8.04 12.98 -29.29
C ALA A 272 -7.16 14.23 -29.47
N ASP A 273 -6.18 14.48 -28.60
CA ASP A 273 -5.14 15.49 -28.86
C ASP A 273 -3.87 14.84 -29.44
N ALA A 274 -3.75 14.87 -30.77
CA ALA A 274 -2.58 14.37 -31.50
C ALA A 274 -1.24 14.93 -30.98
N LYS A 275 -1.26 16.07 -30.25
CA LYS A 275 -0.07 16.66 -29.63
C LYS A 275 0.59 15.71 -28.61
N PHE A 276 -0.16 14.94 -27.84
CA PHE A 276 0.42 14.03 -26.83
C PHE A 276 1.06 12.77 -27.41
N GLY A 277 0.55 12.25 -28.54
CA GLY A 277 1.17 11.12 -29.24
C GLY A 277 2.61 11.44 -29.64
N ASN A 278 2.79 12.60 -30.28
CA ASN A 278 4.11 13.10 -30.65
C ASN A 278 5.04 13.33 -29.45
N LEU A 279 4.50 13.77 -28.30
CA LEU A 279 5.29 13.98 -27.08
C LEU A 279 5.79 12.66 -26.47
N LYS A 280 4.98 11.60 -26.51
CA LYS A 280 5.38 10.29 -26.01
C LYS A 280 6.55 9.71 -26.81
N ASP A 281 6.47 9.77 -28.14
CA ASP A 281 7.52 9.22 -29.00
C ASP A 281 8.82 10.01 -28.87
N LYS A 282 8.72 11.35 -28.83
CA LYS A 282 9.87 12.22 -28.51
C LYS A 282 10.47 11.88 -27.16
N LEU A 283 9.66 11.64 -26.13
CA LEU A 283 10.15 11.27 -24.80
C LEU A 283 10.91 9.94 -24.81
N GLU A 284 10.33 8.88 -25.38
CA GLU A 284 10.97 7.55 -25.45
C GLU A 284 12.29 7.61 -26.21
N GLU A 285 12.36 8.41 -27.28
CA GLU A 285 13.60 8.66 -28.01
C GLU A 285 14.65 9.36 -27.13
N GLN A 286 14.28 10.44 -26.41
CA GLN A 286 15.19 11.14 -25.52
C GLN A 286 15.69 10.27 -24.36
N ILE A 287 14.83 9.39 -23.83
CA ILE A 287 15.20 8.37 -22.84
C ILE A 287 16.23 7.40 -23.43
N ALA A 288 15.94 6.85 -24.61
CA ALA A 288 16.81 5.88 -25.28
C ALA A 288 18.19 6.47 -25.57
N ILE A 289 18.26 7.69 -26.10
CA ILE A 289 19.51 8.39 -26.38
C ILE A 289 20.30 8.61 -25.08
N PHE A 290 19.64 9.08 -24.01
CA PHE A 290 20.29 9.35 -22.74
C PHE A 290 20.92 8.07 -22.15
N TYR A 291 20.15 7.00 -22.02
CA TYR A 291 20.65 5.77 -21.41
C TYR A 291 21.70 5.07 -22.27
N SER A 292 21.56 5.10 -23.59
CA SER A 292 22.59 4.61 -24.50
C SER A 292 23.91 5.35 -24.29
N ALA A 293 23.88 6.68 -24.12
CA ALA A 293 25.08 7.46 -23.83
C ALA A 293 25.68 7.13 -22.45
N VAL A 294 24.85 6.87 -21.43
CA VAL A 294 25.32 6.43 -20.11
C VAL A 294 26.00 5.07 -20.19
N ILE A 295 25.43 4.11 -20.92
CA ILE A 295 26.00 2.78 -21.16
C ILE A 295 27.36 2.89 -21.84
N ILE A 296 27.45 3.62 -22.96
CA ILE A 296 28.68 3.78 -23.73
C ILE A 296 29.80 4.37 -22.86
N ARG A 297 29.52 5.46 -22.14
CA ARG A 297 30.53 6.13 -21.28
C ARG A 297 31.00 5.27 -20.12
N ASN A 298 30.17 4.33 -19.66
CA ASN A 298 30.45 3.48 -18.51
C ASN A 298 30.66 2.01 -18.91
N TYR A 299 31.00 1.72 -20.17
CA TYR A 299 31.17 0.37 -20.69
C TYR A 299 32.08 -0.50 -19.81
N LYS A 300 33.23 0.04 -19.37
CA LYS A 300 34.19 -0.66 -18.51
C LYS A 300 33.66 -1.00 -17.11
N LYS A 301 32.57 -0.36 -16.68
CA LYS A 301 31.91 -0.58 -15.38
C LYS A 301 30.72 -1.53 -15.47
N LEU A 302 30.39 -2.04 -16.66
CA LEU A 302 29.39 -3.09 -16.85
C LEU A 302 29.93 -4.44 -16.33
N ASN A 303 29.05 -5.39 -16.05
CA ASN A 303 29.49 -6.77 -15.76
C ASN A 303 30.19 -7.42 -16.99
N LYS A 304 31.06 -8.40 -16.76
CA LYS A 304 31.89 -9.03 -17.81
C LYS A 304 31.06 -9.61 -18.96
N GLN A 305 29.94 -10.26 -18.64
CA GLN A 305 29.03 -10.82 -19.65
C GLN A 305 28.52 -9.74 -20.60
N THR A 306 28.04 -8.62 -20.05
CA THR A 306 27.53 -7.50 -20.84
C THR A 306 28.63 -6.83 -21.66
N GLN A 307 29.85 -6.75 -21.12
CA GLN A 307 30.99 -6.24 -21.89
C GLN A 307 31.27 -7.12 -23.11
N GLU A 308 31.31 -8.45 -22.95
CA GLU A 308 31.52 -9.36 -24.09
C GLU A 308 30.39 -9.28 -25.12
N GLU A 309 29.13 -9.20 -24.68
CA GLU A 309 27.97 -8.99 -25.58
C GLU A 309 28.09 -7.70 -26.40
N LEU A 310 28.65 -6.63 -25.82
CA LEU A 310 28.80 -5.32 -26.45
C LEU A 310 30.17 -5.10 -27.11
N LYS A 311 31.07 -6.08 -27.11
CA LYS A 311 32.48 -5.92 -27.52
C LYS A 311 32.66 -5.63 -29.01
N SER A 312 31.84 -6.22 -29.87
CA SER A 312 31.86 -5.92 -31.30
C SER A 312 31.34 -4.50 -31.56
N ILE A 313 30.29 -4.11 -30.85
CA ILE A 313 29.66 -2.79 -30.94
C ILE A 313 30.60 -1.70 -30.41
N SER A 314 31.29 -1.92 -29.30
CA SER A 314 32.17 -0.92 -28.67
C SER A 314 33.37 -0.50 -29.53
N LYS A 315 33.72 -1.31 -30.53
CA LYS A 315 34.75 -1.01 -31.54
C LYS A 315 34.26 -0.14 -32.70
N LEU A 316 32.95 0.07 -32.82
CA LEU A 316 32.36 0.89 -33.89
C LEU A 316 32.41 2.39 -33.56
N SER A 317 32.10 3.24 -34.54
CA SER A 317 31.95 4.68 -34.30
C SER A 317 30.83 4.97 -33.29
N LEU A 318 30.94 6.08 -32.55
CA LEU A 318 29.92 6.49 -31.56
C LEU A 318 28.51 6.54 -32.14
N LYS A 319 28.37 6.98 -33.40
CA LYS A 319 27.10 7.00 -34.12
C LYS A 319 26.51 5.59 -34.25
N LYS A 320 27.31 4.62 -34.71
CA LYS A 320 26.86 3.22 -34.86
C LYS A 320 26.56 2.56 -33.51
N GLN A 321 27.33 2.87 -32.47
CA GLN A 321 27.03 2.43 -31.11
C GLN A 321 25.68 2.94 -30.62
N MET A 322 25.41 4.24 -30.86
CA MET A 322 24.15 4.88 -30.48
C MET A 322 22.97 4.28 -31.25
N GLU A 323 23.09 4.13 -32.56
CA GLU A 323 22.05 3.52 -33.42
C GLU A 323 21.68 2.12 -32.94
N PHE A 324 22.68 1.29 -32.60
CA PHE A 324 22.46 -0.05 -32.04
C PHE A 324 21.69 0.00 -30.71
N LEU A 325 22.16 0.80 -29.74
CA LEU A 325 21.59 0.82 -28.40
C LEU A 325 20.20 1.47 -28.34
N VAL A 326 19.99 2.55 -29.11
CA VAL A 326 18.69 3.23 -29.22
C VAL A 326 17.68 2.29 -29.86
N GLY A 327 18.08 1.55 -30.89
CA GLY A 327 17.23 0.59 -31.61
C GLY A 327 16.00 1.24 -32.27
N SER A 328 15.07 0.42 -32.73
CA SER A 328 13.83 0.86 -33.37
C SER A 328 12.62 0.03 -32.92
N GLY A 329 11.44 0.66 -32.94
CA GLY A 329 10.18 0.02 -32.53
C GLY A 329 10.22 -0.56 -31.11
N LYS A 330 9.77 -1.81 -30.95
CA LYS A 330 9.76 -2.54 -29.67
C LYS A 330 11.14 -3.02 -29.22
N LYS A 331 12.13 -3.07 -30.11
CA LYS A 331 13.49 -3.55 -29.80
C LYS A 331 14.37 -2.37 -29.40
N ARG A 332 14.54 -2.19 -28.08
CA ARG A 332 15.34 -1.12 -27.47
C ARG A 332 16.47 -1.73 -26.63
N PRO A 333 17.63 -2.09 -27.22
CA PRO A 333 18.68 -2.84 -26.52
C PRO A 333 19.17 -2.17 -25.24
N TRP A 334 19.18 -0.83 -25.19
CA TRP A 334 19.55 -0.09 -23.96
C TRP A 334 18.79 -0.54 -22.72
N LYS A 335 17.51 -0.98 -22.83
CA LYS A 335 16.69 -1.40 -21.69
C LYS A 335 17.23 -2.66 -20.99
N GLN A 336 17.92 -3.52 -21.73
CA GLN A 336 18.61 -4.68 -21.19
C GLN A 336 19.91 -4.23 -20.50
N TYR A 337 20.73 -3.47 -21.22
CA TYR A 337 22.08 -3.12 -20.77
C TYR A 337 22.13 -2.10 -19.64
N VAL A 338 21.13 -1.22 -19.52
CA VAL A 338 21.04 -0.26 -18.41
C VAL A 338 20.90 -0.95 -17.06
N LYS A 339 20.30 -2.15 -17.02
CA LYS A 339 20.12 -2.94 -15.79
C LYS A 339 21.43 -3.54 -15.28
N ALA A 340 22.45 -3.61 -16.12
CA ALA A 340 23.77 -4.10 -15.77
C ALA A 340 24.68 -3.03 -15.13
N LEU A 341 24.23 -1.77 -15.07
CA LEU A 341 24.95 -0.68 -14.42
C LEU A 341 24.54 -0.53 -12.95
N ASP A 342 25.48 -0.10 -12.12
CA ASP A 342 25.18 0.32 -10.74
C ASP A 342 24.23 1.54 -10.75
N ASN A 343 23.18 1.47 -9.95
CA ASN A 343 22.20 2.54 -9.76
C ASN A 343 22.85 3.89 -9.38
N LYS A 344 23.98 3.90 -8.66
CA LYS A 344 24.74 5.12 -8.33
C LYS A 344 25.25 5.84 -9.58
N ILE A 345 25.73 5.11 -10.58
CA ILE A 345 26.20 5.68 -11.85
C ILE A 345 25.05 6.34 -12.60
N ILE A 346 23.90 5.65 -12.63
CA ILE A 346 22.71 6.15 -13.31
C ILE A 346 22.19 7.40 -12.59
N ASN A 347 22.03 7.35 -11.27
CA ASN A 347 21.57 8.49 -10.48
C ASN A 347 22.49 9.72 -10.62
N ALA A 348 23.81 9.53 -10.63
CA ALA A 348 24.76 10.61 -10.89
C ALA A 348 24.59 11.22 -12.29
N SER A 349 24.17 10.43 -13.28
CA SER A 349 23.89 10.93 -14.64
C SER A 349 22.56 11.69 -14.72
N LEU A 350 21.57 11.29 -13.90
CA LEU A 350 20.23 11.88 -13.87
C LEU A 350 20.17 13.29 -13.28
N VAL A 351 21.13 13.65 -12.42
CA VAL A 351 21.24 14.99 -11.81
C VAL A 351 22.01 16.00 -12.68
N SER A 352 22.41 15.62 -13.90
CA SER A 352 23.09 16.55 -14.80
C SER A 352 22.12 17.46 -15.56
N GLN A 353 22.55 18.67 -15.93
CA GLN A 353 21.79 19.61 -16.77
C GLN A 353 21.45 19.06 -18.17
N LYS A 354 22.15 18.02 -18.62
CA LYS A 354 21.91 17.32 -19.90
C LYS A 354 21.13 16.01 -19.70
N SER A 355 20.60 15.76 -18.51
CA SER A 355 19.92 14.51 -18.19
C SER A 355 18.58 14.37 -18.88
N VAL A 356 18.05 13.14 -18.89
CA VAL A 356 16.68 12.89 -19.35
C VAL A 356 15.65 13.59 -18.46
N LEU A 357 15.91 13.79 -17.17
CA LEU A 357 15.02 14.54 -16.28
C LEU A 357 14.96 16.02 -16.66
N ALA A 358 16.08 16.65 -17.02
CA ALA A 358 16.10 18.02 -17.54
C ALA A 358 15.30 18.16 -18.85
N LYS A 359 15.34 17.15 -19.72
CA LYS A 359 14.55 17.12 -20.96
C LYS A 359 13.05 16.93 -20.66
N MET A 360 12.72 16.06 -19.71
CA MET A 360 11.35 15.86 -19.24
C MET A 360 10.76 17.14 -18.64
N ASP A 361 11.53 17.87 -17.84
CA ASP A 361 11.13 19.17 -17.27
C ASP A 361 10.72 20.16 -18.35
N LYS A 362 11.56 20.31 -19.39
CA LYS A 362 11.25 21.18 -20.54
C LYS A 362 9.97 20.75 -21.24
N ILE A 363 9.77 19.45 -21.49
CA ILE A 363 8.55 18.95 -22.13
C ILE A 363 7.31 19.24 -21.28
N LEU A 364 7.38 19.01 -19.97
CA LEU A 364 6.27 19.24 -19.04
C LEU A 364 5.89 20.72 -19.00
N LEU A 365 6.87 21.60 -18.81
CA LEU A 365 6.63 23.04 -18.65
C LEU A 365 6.23 23.72 -19.98
N SER A 366 6.77 23.30 -21.13
CA SER A 366 6.33 23.82 -22.43
C SER A 366 4.91 23.41 -22.81
N ASN A 367 4.30 22.47 -22.09
CA ASN A 367 2.93 22.00 -22.29
C ASN A 367 2.13 22.09 -20.99
N SER A 368 2.48 23.03 -20.09
CA SER A 368 2.00 23.07 -18.71
C SER A 368 0.48 23.03 -18.59
N ASP A 369 -0.21 23.81 -19.42
CA ASP A 369 -1.66 24.01 -19.34
C ASP A 369 -2.38 22.72 -19.75
N LEU A 370 -1.93 22.11 -20.85
CA LEU A 370 -2.46 20.84 -21.35
C LEU A 370 -2.25 19.69 -20.34
N PHE A 371 -1.06 19.62 -19.72
CA PHE A 371 -0.81 18.66 -18.64
C PHE A 371 -1.69 18.94 -17.43
N ALA A 372 -1.87 20.21 -17.05
CA ALA A 372 -2.65 20.59 -15.89
C ALA A 372 -4.12 20.19 -16.03
N GLU A 373 -4.76 20.54 -17.14
CA GLU A 373 -6.14 20.16 -17.45
C GLU A 373 -6.32 18.63 -17.42
N SER A 374 -5.43 17.91 -18.11
CA SER A 374 -5.48 16.45 -18.17
C SER A 374 -5.27 15.80 -16.80
N LEU A 375 -4.40 16.36 -15.95
CA LEU A 375 -4.12 15.86 -14.60
C LEU A 375 -5.28 16.11 -13.64
N VAL A 376 -5.93 17.27 -13.69
CA VAL A 376 -7.11 17.56 -12.87
C VAL A 376 -8.17 16.49 -13.11
N GLN A 377 -8.49 16.23 -14.38
CA GLN A 377 -9.48 15.23 -14.75
C GLN A 377 -9.08 13.82 -14.30
N LEU A 378 -7.81 13.46 -14.49
CA LEU A 378 -7.30 12.14 -14.13
C LEU A 378 -7.29 11.88 -12.61
N ILE A 379 -6.93 12.89 -11.83
CA ILE A 379 -6.73 12.79 -10.37
C ILE A 379 -8.07 12.83 -9.64
N PHE A 380 -8.91 13.81 -9.96
CA PHE A 380 -10.12 14.07 -9.18
C PHE A 380 -11.37 13.40 -9.75
N LYS A 381 -11.32 12.97 -11.01
CA LYS A 381 -12.39 12.21 -11.69
C LYS A 381 -13.77 12.85 -11.59
N ALA A 382 -13.85 14.18 -11.60
CA ALA A 382 -15.11 14.93 -11.43
C ALA A 382 -16.19 14.53 -12.46
N GLU A 383 -15.79 14.16 -13.67
CA GLU A 383 -16.71 13.64 -14.70
C GLU A 383 -17.44 12.34 -14.33
N LEU A 384 -17.01 11.61 -13.29
CA LEU A 384 -17.77 10.45 -12.81
C LEU A 384 -19.11 10.86 -12.16
N LYS A 385 -19.35 12.16 -11.90
CA LYS A 385 -20.65 12.67 -11.44
C LYS A 385 -21.78 12.30 -12.39
N ASP A 386 -21.51 12.12 -13.69
CA ASP A 386 -22.48 11.64 -14.67
C ASP A 386 -23.04 10.25 -14.35
N LEU A 387 -22.28 9.41 -13.62
CA LEU A 387 -22.75 8.08 -13.21
C LEU A 387 -23.89 8.14 -12.19
N GLN A 388 -24.09 9.29 -11.51
CA GLN A 388 -25.21 9.47 -10.61
C GLN A 388 -26.56 9.43 -11.35
N LYS A 389 -26.58 9.73 -12.65
CA LYS A 389 -27.78 9.57 -13.52
C LYS A 389 -28.25 8.12 -13.64
N VAL A 390 -27.39 7.16 -13.32
CA VAL A 390 -27.68 5.73 -13.30
C VAL A 390 -27.48 5.14 -11.90
N ASN A 391 -27.74 5.95 -10.86
CA ASN A 391 -27.66 5.58 -9.44
C ASN A 391 -26.30 5.03 -8.98
N PHE A 392 -25.21 5.45 -9.63
CA PHE A 392 -23.85 5.05 -9.26
C PHE A 392 -23.07 6.27 -8.79
N ASP A 393 -22.72 6.27 -7.50
CA ASP A 393 -21.90 7.29 -6.85
C ASP A 393 -20.44 6.81 -6.75
N PHE A 394 -19.52 7.73 -6.48
CA PHE A 394 -18.10 7.41 -6.34
C PHE A 394 -17.47 8.21 -5.20
N ALA A 395 -16.64 7.54 -4.38
CA ALA A 395 -15.94 8.18 -3.28
C ALA A 395 -14.49 7.70 -3.14
N LEU A 396 -13.63 8.62 -2.70
CA LEU A 396 -12.32 8.32 -2.16
C LEU A 396 -12.46 8.13 -0.65
N VAL A 397 -12.11 6.93 -0.17
CA VAL A 397 -12.22 6.56 1.24
C VAL A 397 -10.84 6.21 1.76
N THR A 398 -10.41 6.86 2.85
CA THR A 398 -9.13 6.55 3.50
C THR A 398 -9.37 5.97 4.88
N GLY A 399 -8.99 4.71 5.05
CA GLY A 399 -8.94 4.04 6.35
C GLY A 399 -7.70 4.44 7.13
N ILE A 400 -7.86 4.73 8.41
CA ILE A 400 -6.76 5.12 9.30
C ILE A 400 -6.69 4.15 10.48
N GLY A 401 -5.71 3.26 10.43
CA GLY A 401 -5.49 2.34 11.52
C GLY A 401 -4.23 1.50 11.39
N GLN A 402 -3.79 0.98 12.52
CA GLN A 402 -2.65 0.09 12.64
C GLN A 402 -2.88 -0.92 13.76
N TYR A 403 -2.05 -1.95 13.80
CA TYR A 403 -2.08 -2.94 14.87
C TYR A 403 -0.74 -2.90 15.59
N LEU A 404 -0.77 -2.68 16.91
CA LEU A 404 0.41 -2.65 17.77
C LEU A 404 0.36 -3.82 18.76
N LYS A 405 1.45 -4.06 19.51
CA LYS A 405 1.46 -5.08 20.58
C LYS A 405 0.31 -4.90 21.58
N LYS A 406 -0.06 -3.64 21.87
CA LYS A 406 -1.18 -3.31 22.77
C LYS A 406 -2.57 -3.60 22.18
N GLY A 407 -2.66 -3.94 20.89
CA GLY A 407 -3.90 -4.23 20.20
C GLY A 407 -4.16 -3.31 18.99
N PRO A 408 -5.39 -3.36 18.45
CA PRO A 408 -5.79 -2.51 17.33
C PRO A 408 -5.83 -1.04 17.74
N GLN A 409 -5.36 -0.16 16.85
CA GLN A 409 -5.53 1.29 16.94
C GLN A 409 -6.25 1.76 15.68
N ILE A 410 -7.50 2.19 15.86
CA ILE A 410 -8.40 2.59 14.77
C ILE A 410 -8.80 4.04 15.02
N SER A 411 -8.56 4.89 14.03
CA SER A 411 -8.94 6.30 14.06
C SER A 411 -10.08 6.56 13.08
N LYS A 412 -10.71 7.74 13.18
CA LYS A 412 -11.76 8.16 12.23
C LYS A 412 -11.20 8.19 10.81
N GLY A 413 -11.82 7.44 9.90
CA GLY A 413 -11.48 7.45 8.48
C GLY A 413 -11.95 8.73 7.77
N GLU A 414 -11.48 8.92 6.55
CA GLU A 414 -11.91 10.01 5.66
C GLU A 414 -12.85 9.48 4.57
N TYR A 415 -13.89 10.23 4.26
CA TYR A 415 -14.81 9.97 3.14
C TYR A 415 -14.95 11.25 2.31
N LYS A 416 -14.61 11.17 1.03
CA LYS A 416 -14.70 12.29 0.08
C LYS A 416 -15.49 11.82 -1.13
N ASP A 417 -16.77 12.19 -1.19
CA ASP A 417 -17.60 11.91 -2.37
C ASP A 417 -17.29 12.86 -3.53
N ILE A 418 -17.77 12.47 -4.71
CA ILE A 418 -17.56 13.21 -5.93
C ILE A 418 -18.23 14.59 -5.92
N ASN A 419 -19.33 14.77 -5.20
CA ASN A 419 -20.04 16.05 -5.15
C ASN A 419 -19.21 17.08 -4.38
N THR A 420 -18.73 16.72 -3.20
CA THR A 420 -17.84 17.54 -2.38
C THR A 420 -16.58 17.88 -3.15
N MET A 421 -15.96 16.88 -3.79
CA MET A 421 -14.77 17.10 -4.63
C MET A 421 -15.05 18.07 -5.79
N SER A 422 -16.16 17.89 -6.51
CA SER A 422 -16.54 18.74 -7.64
C SER A 422 -16.82 20.16 -7.20
N SER A 423 -17.58 20.37 -6.12
CA SER A 423 -17.87 21.71 -5.59
C SER A 423 -16.62 22.45 -5.14
N VAL A 424 -15.68 21.77 -4.46
CA VAL A 424 -14.39 22.37 -4.08
C VAL A 424 -13.59 22.75 -5.33
N LEU A 425 -13.56 21.89 -6.36
CA LEU A 425 -12.88 22.21 -7.61
C LEU A 425 -13.54 23.39 -8.33
N GLU A 426 -14.87 23.38 -8.51
CA GLU A 426 -15.63 24.48 -9.13
C GLU A 426 -15.32 25.82 -8.47
N ASN A 427 -15.31 25.85 -7.12
CA ASN A 427 -14.96 27.05 -6.36
C ASN A 427 -13.54 27.55 -6.66
N ILE A 428 -12.53 26.66 -6.71
CA ILE A 428 -11.16 27.09 -6.99
C ILE A 428 -10.98 27.47 -8.46
N PHE A 429 -11.64 26.78 -9.39
CA PHE A 429 -11.61 27.13 -10.81
C PHE A 429 -12.26 28.49 -11.11
N SER A 430 -13.14 28.98 -10.24
CA SER A 430 -13.62 30.36 -10.31
C SER A 430 -12.50 31.40 -10.10
N SER A 431 -11.39 31.02 -9.44
CA SER A 431 -10.23 31.90 -9.18
C SER A 431 -9.18 31.91 -10.30
N GLY A 432 -9.26 30.99 -11.27
CA GLY A 432 -8.33 30.94 -12.39
C GLY A 432 -8.18 29.56 -13.03
N SER A 433 -7.32 29.47 -14.06
CA SER A 433 -7.05 28.23 -14.78
C SER A 433 -6.02 27.33 -14.09
N ALA A 434 -6.03 26.05 -14.45
CA ALA A 434 -5.06 25.08 -13.96
C ALA A 434 -3.70 25.25 -14.66
N LYS A 435 -2.61 25.20 -13.89
CA LYS A 435 -1.24 25.21 -14.44
C LYS A 435 -0.33 24.24 -13.70
N LEU A 436 0.62 23.67 -14.42
CA LEU A 436 1.74 22.94 -13.83
C LEU A 436 2.93 23.88 -13.65
N ILE A 437 3.39 24.05 -12.42
CA ILE A 437 4.56 24.87 -12.08
C ILE A 437 5.59 24.03 -11.33
N LYS A 438 6.86 24.45 -11.34
CA LYS A 438 7.86 23.86 -10.44
C LYS A 438 7.44 24.09 -8.99
N ASN A 439 7.65 23.08 -8.14
CA ASN A 439 7.43 23.26 -6.71
C ASN A 439 8.48 24.25 -6.16
N PRO A 440 8.08 25.42 -5.64
CA PRO A 440 9.03 26.44 -5.19
C PRO A 440 9.84 26.02 -3.95
N LYS A 441 9.36 25.02 -3.19
CA LYS A 441 10.00 24.50 -1.97
C LYS A 441 11.03 23.41 -2.28
N MET A 442 11.11 22.92 -3.52
CA MET A 442 11.92 21.75 -3.89
C MET A 442 12.80 22.05 -5.10
N LYS A 443 14.05 21.58 -5.05
CA LYS A 443 14.95 21.64 -6.21
C LYS A 443 14.62 20.54 -7.22
N GLN A 444 14.79 20.84 -8.50
CA GLN A 444 14.80 19.82 -9.56
C GLN A 444 16.13 19.05 -9.55
N ALA A 445 16.13 17.80 -10.02
CA ALA A 445 17.31 16.93 -10.03
C ALA A 445 18.60 17.59 -10.56
N PHE A 446 18.48 18.50 -11.53
CA PHE A 446 19.60 19.13 -12.21
C PHE A 446 20.00 20.50 -11.62
N GLU A 447 19.27 20.99 -10.63
CA GLU A 447 19.55 22.28 -9.99
C GLU A 447 20.62 22.14 -8.90
N PRO A 448 21.48 23.17 -8.71
CA PRO A 448 22.47 23.17 -7.63
C PRO A 448 21.83 22.92 -6.26
N GLY A 449 22.44 22.02 -5.48
CA GLY A 449 21.95 21.65 -4.15
C GLY A 449 20.84 20.60 -4.13
N ALA A 450 20.43 20.04 -5.27
CA ALA A 450 19.48 18.93 -5.31
C ALA A 450 20.07 17.68 -4.65
N THR A 451 19.28 17.03 -3.80
CA THR A 451 19.69 15.82 -3.04
C THR A 451 19.15 14.52 -3.64
N ALA A 452 18.30 14.60 -4.66
CA ALA A 452 17.65 13.44 -5.27
C ALA A 452 17.45 13.61 -6.78
N ALA A 453 17.47 12.49 -7.50
CA ALA A 453 17.17 12.42 -8.93
C ALA A 453 15.65 12.39 -9.20
N ASN A 454 14.95 13.47 -8.83
CA ASN A 454 13.52 13.64 -9.04
C ASN A 454 13.17 15.01 -9.65
N LEU A 455 11.99 15.09 -10.26
CA LEU A 455 11.36 16.37 -10.61
C LEU A 455 10.17 16.60 -9.70
N ASN A 456 9.96 17.83 -9.26
CA ASN A 456 8.95 18.18 -8.27
C ASN A 456 8.12 19.36 -8.77
N TYR A 457 6.81 19.18 -8.88
CA TYR A 457 5.88 20.18 -9.42
C TYR A 457 4.71 20.40 -8.47
N HIS A 458 4.08 21.56 -8.60
CA HIS A 458 2.71 21.77 -8.15
C HIS A 458 1.79 21.85 -9.35
N LEU A 459 0.66 21.16 -9.27
CA LEU A 459 -0.53 21.53 -10.01
C LEU A 459 -1.23 22.61 -9.20
N ILE A 460 -1.37 23.80 -9.79
CA ILE A 460 -2.06 24.95 -9.21
C ILE A 460 -3.35 25.20 -9.99
N VAL A 461 -4.36 25.78 -9.34
CA VAL A 461 -5.51 26.40 -9.99
C VAL A 461 -5.62 27.82 -9.44
N GLY A 462 -5.57 28.82 -10.31
CA GLY A 462 -5.38 30.21 -9.87
C GLY A 462 -4.05 30.35 -9.13
N THR A 463 -4.10 30.70 -7.84
CA THR A 463 -2.92 30.77 -6.95
C THR A 463 -2.82 29.59 -5.98
N THR A 464 -3.84 28.73 -5.93
CA THR A 464 -3.92 27.64 -4.96
C THR A 464 -3.19 26.39 -5.46
N PRO A 465 -2.15 25.90 -4.78
CA PRO A 465 -1.58 24.60 -5.08
C PRO A 465 -2.54 23.51 -4.64
N ILE A 466 -2.94 22.64 -5.57
CA ILE A 466 -3.92 21.58 -5.32
C ILE A 466 -3.32 20.18 -5.26
N VAL A 467 -2.24 19.93 -5.99
CA VAL A 467 -1.54 18.63 -6.00
C VAL A 467 -0.03 18.84 -6.01
N GLU A 468 0.66 18.14 -5.14
CA GLU A 468 2.11 17.93 -5.19
C GLU A 468 2.41 16.74 -6.09
N ILE A 469 3.28 16.95 -7.07
CA ILE A 469 3.67 15.97 -8.07
C ILE A 469 5.16 15.70 -7.95
N GLN A 470 5.52 14.42 -7.93
CA GLN A 470 6.89 13.97 -8.03
C GLN A 470 7.06 12.97 -9.19
N LEU A 471 8.01 13.27 -10.07
CA LEU A 471 8.45 12.35 -11.12
C LEU A 471 9.81 11.75 -10.74
N ARG A 472 9.88 10.42 -10.54
CA ARG A 472 11.13 9.74 -10.16
C ARG A 472 11.19 8.29 -10.64
N TYR A 473 12.40 7.78 -10.83
CA TYR A 473 12.61 6.34 -11.02
C TYR A 473 12.48 5.58 -9.69
N LYS A 474 12.02 4.33 -9.75
CA LYS A 474 11.86 3.44 -8.58
C LYS A 474 12.92 2.32 -8.56
N GLY A 475 14.16 2.65 -8.93
CA GLY A 475 15.27 1.69 -8.98
C GLY A 475 15.32 0.78 -10.22
N ASN A 476 14.27 0.75 -11.04
CA ASN A 476 14.30 0.13 -12.38
C ASN A 476 14.38 1.22 -13.46
N PHE A 477 15.56 1.38 -14.05
CA PHE A 477 15.83 2.38 -15.08
C PHE A 477 15.52 1.91 -16.51
N GLY A 478 15.20 0.63 -16.71
CA GLY A 478 14.70 0.11 -17.99
C GLY A 478 13.22 0.44 -18.24
N SER A 479 12.54 1.02 -17.24
CA SER A 479 11.14 1.46 -17.30
C SER A 479 11.06 2.98 -17.21
N ALA A 480 9.99 3.58 -17.73
CA ALA A 480 9.74 5.01 -17.57
C ALA A 480 9.64 5.42 -16.08
N PRO A 481 10.00 6.66 -15.71
CA PRO A 481 9.87 7.13 -14.35
C PRO A 481 8.40 7.12 -13.90
N SER A 482 8.20 6.99 -12.59
CA SER A 482 6.90 7.00 -11.95
C SER A 482 6.46 8.43 -11.67
N PHE A 483 5.25 8.76 -12.11
CA PHE A 483 4.53 9.98 -11.77
C PHE A 483 3.69 9.70 -10.51
N GLN A 484 4.02 10.41 -9.43
CA GLN A 484 3.37 10.30 -8.13
C GLN A 484 2.68 11.62 -7.80
N ALA A 485 1.42 11.57 -7.38
CA ALA A 485 0.63 12.76 -7.08
C ALA A 485 -0.10 12.61 -5.74
N GLY A 486 -0.12 13.65 -4.92
CA GLY A 486 -0.90 13.73 -3.69
C GLY A 486 -1.49 15.13 -3.49
N MET A 487 -2.64 15.23 -2.83
CA MET A 487 -3.22 16.54 -2.49
C MET A 487 -2.29 17.31 -1.57
N THR A 488 -2.14 18.61 -1.84
CA THR A 488 -1.43 19.56 -0.98
C THR A 488 -2.15 19.73 0.36
N LYS A 489 -1.48 20.31 1.37
CA LYS A 489 -2.13 20.64 2.64
C LYS A 489 -3.15 21.77 2.45
N GLU A 490 -2.81 22.73 1.60
CA GLU A 490 -3.60 23.89 1.24
C GLU A 490 -4.96 23.47 0.66
N PHE A 491 -4.97 22.53 -0.29
CA PHE A 491 -6.22 22.05 -0.88
C PHE A 491 -7.03 21.15 0.05
N LYS A 492 -6.37 20.34 0.90
CA LYS A 492 -7.08 19.57 1.92
C LYS A 492 -7.82 20.44 2.93
N GLY A 493 -7.32 21.64 3.20
CA GLY A 493 -7.97 22.61 4.09
C GLY A 493 -9.28 23.18 3.55
N LEU A 494 -9.69 22.82 2.34
CA LEU A 494 -10.93 23.27 1.70
C LEU A 494 -12.10 22.28 1.84
N PHE A 495 -11.86 21.10 2.45
CA PHE A 495 -12.87 20.06 2.67
C PHE A 495 -13.51 20.14 4.04
#